data_AF-X8CP66-F1
#
_entry.id   AF-X8CP66-F1
#
_cell.length_a   1.000
_cell.length_b   1.000
_cell.length_c   1.000
_cell.angle_alpha   90.00
_cell.angle_beta   90.00
_cell.angle_gamma   90.00
#
_symmetry.space_group_name_H-M   'P 1'
#
loop_
_entity.id
_entity.type
_entity.pdbx_description
1 polymer ?
#
loop_
_entity_poly.entity_id
_entity_poly.type
_entity_poly.pdbx_seq_one_letter_code
_entity_poly.pdbx_strand_id
1 'polypeptide(L)'
;MPHNCRYVFLITNTDPTAPKHKSLTMFLVPLDSPGIEIQGIRTVDGDRTNIVYYSDVRVDDKYRLGDVNAGWTVLREPLNVEHGAVAAAPDGLQDVSIMMHQAGFMADALDKAAGKVSERDPNGRRLIDDAAVAYRLGRSAARMEAALSAPSIFGRVALAQTMRDISPDLMDILGTASALPIGTDGAADDGAAEYVFRFAPLVGIYGGTLEVFRNMIAQYVLGLGKPAYAPVAQKAS
;
A
#
# COMPACT_ATOMS: atom_id res chain seq x y z
N MET A 1 9.80 -2.59 -10.88
CA MET A 1 9.78 -1.15 -11.21
C MET A 1 10.27 -0.96 -12.66
N PRO A 2 9.72 -0.03 -13.46
CA PRO A 2 9.93 0.07 -14.92
C PRO A 2 11.38 0.01 -15.41
N HIS A 3 12.35 0.51 -14.66
CA HIS A 3 13.78 0.43 -15.01
C HIS A 3 14.35 -1.01 -15.07
N ASN A 4 13.67 -1.98 -14.46
CA ASN A 4 14.02 -3.41 -14.50
C ASN A 4 13.07 -4.23 -15.41
N CYS A 5 12.14 -3.58 -16.10
CA CYS A 5 11.13 -4.24 -16.90
C CYS A 5 11.49 -4.17 -18.39
N ARG A 6 11.02 -5.16 -19.17
CA ARG A 6 11.06 -5.10 -20.64
C ARG A 6 9.82 -4.44 -21.25
N TYR A 7 8.69 -4.55 -20.56
CA TYR A 7 7.40 -4.04 -20.99
C TYR A 7 6.71 -3.31 -19.85
N VAL A 8 5.75 -2.44 -20.20
CA VAL A 8 4.85 -1.77 -19.27
C VAL A 8 3.41 -1.89 -19.75
N PHE A 9 2.49 -2.17 -18.83
CA PHE A 9 1.07 -2.02 -19.07
C PHE A 9 0.71 -0.52 -19.05
N LEU A 10 0.32 0.02 -20.20
CA LEU A 10 0.00 1.42 -20.37
C LEU A 10 -1.47 1.57 -20.76
N ILE A 11 -2.24 2.26 -19.92
CA ILE A 11 -3.59 2.68 -20.26
C ILE A 11 -3.54 4.07 -20.90
N THR A 12 -4.11 4.19 -22.10
CA THR A 12 -4.11 5.45 -22.87
C THR A 12 -5.54 5.85 -23.22
N ASN A 13 -5.76 7.15 -23.36
CA ASN A 13 -7.04 7.67 -23.84
C ASN A 13 -7.03 7.70 -25.37
N THR A 14 -7.82 6.83 -25.99
CA THR A 14 -7.95 6.69 -27.44
C THR A 14 -9.17 7.42 -28.02
N ASP A 15 -10.09 7.89 -27.17
CA ASP A 15 -11.20 8.76 -27.57
C ASP A 15 -11.48 9.82 -26.50
N PRO A 16 -10.81 10.99 -26.56
CA PRO A 16 -10.97 12.04 -25.56
C PRO A 16 -12.39 12.61 -25.42
N THR A 17 -13.27 12.36 -26.40
CA THR A 17 -14.65 12.85 -26.42
C THR A 17 -15.63 11.85 -25.82
N ALA A 18 -15.29 10.56 -25.78
CA ALA A 18 -16.12 9.52 -25.20
C ALA A 18 -16.16 9.57 -23.66
N PRO A 19 -17.19 8.97 -23.03
CA PRO A 19 -17.24 8.82 -21.58
C PRO A 19 -15.98 8.13 -21.02
N LYS A 20 -15.48 8.58 -19.86
CA LYS A 20 -14.19 8.17 -19.27
C LYS A 20 -13.89 6.67 -19.26
N HIS A 21 -14.87 5.81 -19.01
CA HIS A 21 -14.67 4.35 -18.93
C HIS A 21 -14.91 3.63 -20.27
N LYS A 22 -15.17 4.39 -21.33
CA LYS A 22 -15.40 3.94 -22.71
C LYS A 22 -14.48 4.67 -23.70
N SER A 23 -13.35 5.17 -23.22
CA SER A 23 -12.38 5.94 -24.01
C SER A 23 -10.95 5.45 -23.86
N LEU A 24 -10.73 4.39 -23.07
CA LEU A 24 -9.40 3.92 -22.69
C LEU A 24 -9.03 2.68 -23.49
N THR A 25 -7.77 2.54 -23.87
CA THR A 25 -7.21 1.31 -24.47
C THR A 25 -5.96 0.90 -23.67
N MET A 26 -5.79 -0.40 -23.45
CA MET A 26 -4.62 -0.95 -22.76
C MET A 26 -3.60 -1.45 -23.78
N PHE A 27 -2.32 -1.13 -23.57
CA PHE A 27 -1.20 -1.61 -24.38
C PHE A 27 -0.13 -2.26 -23.51
N LEU A 28 0.53 -3.29 -24.03
CA LEU A 28 1.77 -3.83 -23.47
C LEU A 28 2.97 -3.24 -24.22
N VAL A 29 3.48 -2.10 -23.74
CA VAL A 29 4.44 -1.27 -24.46
C VAL A 29 5.88 -1.77 -24.20
N PRO A 30 6.68 -2.09 -25.24
CA PRO A 30 8.11 -2.35 -25.10
C PRO A 30 8.84 -1.10 -24.62
N LEU A 31 9.58 -1.19 -23.51
CA LEU A 31 10.27 -0.03 -22.90
C LEU A 31 11.54 0.40 -23.66
N ASP A 32 11.99 -0.39 -24.62
CA ASP A 32 13.05 -0.03 -25.58
C ASP A 32 12.51 0.72 -26.81
N SER A 33 11.20 1.00 -26.88
CA SER A 33 10.62 1.75 -28.00
C SER A 33 11.18 3.19 -28.06
N PRO A 34 11.51 3.71 -29.26
CA PRO A 34 11.99 5.08 -29.42
C PRO A 34 11.00 6.11 -28.84
N GLY A 35 11.54 7.09 -28.12
CA GLY A 35 10.75 8.17 -27.49
C GLY A 35 10.30 7.88 -26.04
N ILE A 36 10.68 6.73 -25.46
CA ILE A 36 10.45 6.45 -24.03
C ILE A 36 11.64 6.93 -23.20
N GLU A 37 11.35 7.71 -22.15
CA GLU A 37 12.33 8.11 -21.13
C GLU A 37 11.86 7.68 -19.74
N ILE A 38 12.74 7.07 -18.94
CA ILE A 38 12.44 6.62 -17.58
C ILE A 38 13.30 7.42 -16.60
N GLN A 39 12.65 8.21 -15.74
CA GLN A 39 13.31 8.97 -14.68
C GLN A 39 13.04 8.37 -13.31
N GLY A 40 14.08 8.13 -12.51
CA GLY A 40 13.93 7.60 -11.17
C GLY A 40 13.43 8.64 -10.16
N ILE A 41 12.52 8.23 -9.28
CA ILE A 41 12.09 8.99 -8.11
C ILE A 41 12.43 8.19 -6.85
N ARG A 42 13.03 8.85 -5.87
CA ARG A 42 13.18 8.31 -4.52
C ARG A 42 11.97 8.63 -3.68
N THR A 43 11.45 7.64 -2.99
CA THR A 43 10.29 7.76 -2.09
C THR A 43 10.74 7.81 -0.63
N VAL A 44 9.88 8.28 0.27
CA VAL A 44 10.20 8.47 1.69
C VAL A 44 10.54 7.17 2.40
N ASP A 45 9.97 6.04 1.98
CA ASP A 45 10.28 4.70 2.48
C ASP A 45 11.65 4.18 2.04
N GLY A 46 12.32 4.88 1.10
CA GLY A 46 13.67 4.56 0.61
C GLY A 46 13.69 3.81 -0.72
N ASP A 47 12.52 3.40 -1.23
CA ASP A 47 12.40 2.73 -2.52
C ASP A 47 12.63 3.70 -3.69
N ARG A 48 12.80 3.13 -4.89
CA ARG A 48 12.92 3.85 -6.15
C ARG A 48 11.76 3.50 -7.09
N THR A 49 10.82 4.44 -7.22
CA THR A 49 9.84 4.43 -8.30
C THR A 49 10.34 5.21 -9.52
N ASN A 50 9.51 5.33 -10.56
CA ASN A 50 9.91 5.99 -11.81
C ASN A 50 8.75 6.81 -12.39
N ILE A 51 9.07 7.94 -12.99
CA ILE A 51 8.22 8.59 -14.00
C ILE A 51 8.64 8.00 -15.35
N VAL A 52 7.66 7.71 -16.20
CA VAL A 52 7.90 7.30 -17.59
C VAL A 52 7.28 8.34 -18.51
N TYR A 53 8.09 8.93 -19.38
CA TYR A 53 7.69 9.88 -20.41
C TYR A 53 7.59 9.17 -21.76
N TYR A 54 6.57 9.52 -22.53
CA TYR A 54 6.31 8.97 -23.86
C TYR A 54 6.22 10.13 -24.85
N SER A 55 7.24 10.29 -25.71
CA SER A 55 7.33 11.33 -26.73
C SER A 55 7.19 10.73 -28.12
N ASP A 56 6.02 10.90 -28.75
CA ASP A 56 5.70 10.38 -30.09
C ASP A 56 5.94 8.87 -30.28
N VAL A 57 5.85 8.11 -29.19
CA VAL A 57 6.06 6.66 -29.17
C VAL A 57 5.04 5.97 -30.07
N ARG A 58 5.52 5.17 -31.02
CA ARG A 58 4.68 4.38 -31.92
C ARG A 58 4.59 2.95 -31.43
N VAL A 59 3.37 2.50 -31.14
CA VAL A 59 3.08 1.14 -30.65
C VAL A 59 2.23 0.42 -31.69
N ASP A 60 2.67 -0.76 -32.11
CA ASP A 60 1.93 -1.61 -33.06
C ASP A 60 0.67 -2.19 -32.40
N ASP A 61 -0.41 -2.35 -33.17
CA ASP A 61 -1.70 -2.86 -32.68
C ASP A 61 -1.59 -4.28 -32.10
N LYS A 62 -0.57 -5.06 -32.48
CA LYS A 62 -0.30 -6.37 -31.86
C LYS A 62 -0.03 -6.32 -30.35
N TYR A 63 0.35 -5.15 -29.83
CA TYR A 63 0.57 -4.92 -28.40
C TYR A 63 -0.70 -4.44 -27.67
N ARG A 64 -1.81 -4.21 -28.39
CA ARG A 64 -3.10 -3.85 -27.81
C ARG A 64 -3.67 -5.04 -27.06
N LEU A 65 -4.15 -4.78 -25.85
CA LEU A 65 -4.88 -5.74 -25.03
C LEU A 65 -6.36 -5.37 -25.06
N GLY A 66 -7.18 -6.26 -25.63
CA GLY A 66 -8.62 -6.06 -25.79
C GLY A 66 -8.99 -5.12 -26.94
N ASP A 67 -10.26 -4.73 -26.98
CA ASP A 67 -10.78 -3.84 -28.01
C ASP A 67 -10.38 -2.37 -27.79
N VAL A 68 -10.31 -1.60 -28.87
CA VAL A 68 -10.16 -0.13 -28.79
C VAL A 68 -11.30 0.42 -27.93
N ASN A 69 -10.97 1.33 -27.01
CA ASN A 69 -11.88 1.94 -26.05
C ASN A 69 -12.42 0.97 -24.96
N ALA A 70 -11.96 -0.29 -24.92
CA ALA A 70 -12.34 -1.30 -23.92
C ALA A 70 -11.27 -1.54 -22.83
N GLY A 71 -10.25 -0.69 -22.73
CA GLY A 71 -9.14 -0.80 -21.79
C GLY A 71 -9.57 -0.78 -20.31
N TRP A 72 -10.69 -0.14 -19.97
CA TRP A 72 -11.25 -0.23 -18.61
C TRP A 72 -11.71 -1.65 -18.27
N THR A 73 -12.30 -2.37 -19.23
CA THR A 73 -12.70 -3.77 -19.04
C THR A 73 -11.48 -4.65 -18.77
N VAL A 74 -10.39 -4.41 -19.51
CA VAL A 74 -9.11 -5.12 -19.32
C VAL A 74 -8.50 -4.81 -17.96
N LEU A 75 -8.53 -3.56 -17.51
CA LEU A 75 -7.96 -3.15 -16.22
C LEU A 75 -8.78 -3.64 -15.01
N ARG A 76 -10.11 -3.73 -15.15
CA ARG A 76 -11.02 -3.95 -14.02
C ARG A 76 -10.80 -5.29 -13.34
N GLU A 77 -10.53 -6.35 -14.09
CA GLU A 77 -10.43 -7.70 -13.52
C GLU A 77 -9.16 -7.87 -12.65
N PRO A 78 -7.95 -7.52 -13.12
CA PRO A 78 -6.76 -7.47 -12.26
C PRO A 78 -6.94 -6.55 -11.06
N LEU A 79 -7.59 -5.39 -11.25
CA LEU A 79 -7.84 -4.45 -10.16
C LEU A 79 -8.79 -5.02 -9.11
N ASN A 80 -9.81 -5.79 -9.49
CA ASN A 80 -10.71 -6.45 -8.53
C ASN A 80 -9.97 -7.52 -7.72
N VAL A 81 -9.06 -8.27 -8.35
CA VAL A 81 -8.20 -9.24 -7.67
C VAL A 81 -7.26 -8.52 -6.71
N GLU A 82 -6.54 -7.50 -7.19
CA GLU A 82 -5.68 -6.65 -6.36
C GLU A 82 -6.46 -5.91 -5.26
N HIS A 83 -7.76 -5.70 -5.41
CA HIS A 83 -8.62 -5.07 -4.42
C HIS A 83 -9.42 -6.07 -3.57
N GLY A 84 -9.07 -7.36 -3.58
CA GLY A 84 -9.67 -8.38 -2.72
C GLY A 84 -11.20 -8.46 -2.85
N ALA A 85 -11.73 -7.98 -3.99
CA ALA A 85 -13.15 -7.98 -4.33
C ALA A 85 -13.56 -9.30 -5.02
N VAL A 86 -12.70 -10.31 -4.94
CA VAL A 86 -12.90 -11.68 -5.40
C VAL A 86 -13.16 -12.59 -4.20
N ALA A 87 -13.95 -13.64 -4.41
CA ALA A 87 -14.23 -14.60 -3.35
C ALA A 87 -12.96 -15.34 -2.94
N ALA A 88 -12.86 -15.69 -1.66
CA ALA A 88 -11.86 -16.61 -1.14
C ALA A 88 -11.81 -17.89 -1.99
N ALA A 89 -10.60 -18.38 -2.29
CA ALA A 89 -10.49 -19.72 -2.86
C ALA A 89 -11.06 -20.76 -1.89
N PRO A 90 -11.60 -21.89 -2.40
CA PRO A 90 -12.20 -22.93 -1.56
C PRO A 90 -11.24 -23.55 -0.55
N ASP A 91 -9.93 -23.42 -0.76
CA ASP A 91 -8.88 -23.89 0.14
C ASP A 91 -8.62 -22.96 1.34
N GLY A 92 -9.24 -21.77 1.35
CA GLY A 92 -9.05 -20.76 2.39
C GLY A 92 -7.69 -20.05 2.34
N LEU A 93 -6.82 -20.38 1.39
CA LEU A 93 -5.46 -19.86 1.30
C LEU A 93 -5.35 -18.59 0.45
N GLN A 94 -6.38 -18.28 -0.36
CA GLN A 94 -6.40 -17.07 -1.20
C GLN A 94 -7.26 -15.92 -0.66
N ASP A 95 -7.85 -16.01 0.53
CA ASP A 95 -8.42 -14.83 1.22
C ASP A 95 -7.35 -14.08 2.02
N VAL A 96 -6.16 -13.96 1.44
CA VAL A 96 -5.16 -13.04 1.95
C VAL A 96 -5.69 -11.65 1.66
N SER A 97 -6.08 -10.92 2.71
CA SER A 97 -6.45 -9.51 2.58
C SER A 97 -5.40 -8.78 1.74
N ILE A 98 -5.85 -7.84 0.93
CA ILE A 98 -4.96 -7.05 0.08
C ILE A 98 -3.89 -6.44 0.96
N MET A 99 -2.63 -6.51 0.50
CA MET A 99 -1.48 -6.06 1.28
C MET A 99 -1.08 -6.94 2.48
N MET A 100 -1.52 -8.20 2.57
CA MET A 100 -1.04 -9.13 3.61
C MET A 100 0.48 -9.24 3.69
N HIS A 101 1.18 -9.19 2.56
CA HIS A 101 2.65 -9.12 2.56
C HIS A 101 3.16 -7.94 3.42
N GLN A 102 2.47 -6.80 3.38
CA GLN A 102 2.91 -5.63 4.15
C GLN A 102 2.76 -5.83 5.65
N ALA A 103 1.85 -6.70 6.08
CA ALA A 103 1.71 -7.05 7.49
C ALA A 103 2.97 -7.73 8.04
N GLY A 104 3.77 -8.39 7.19
CA GLY A 104 5.06 -8.97 7.58
C GLY A 104 6.05 -7.92 8.09
N PHE A 105 6.12 -6.73 7.49
CA PHE A 105 6.99 -5.65 7.99
C PHE A 105 6.54 -5.14 9.35
N MET A 106 5.22 -5.03 9.54
CA MET A 106 4.63 -4.60 10.80
C MET A 106 4.86 -5.65 11.91
N ALA A 107 4.72 -6.93 11.59
CA ALA A 107 4.98 -8.04 12.50
C ALA A 107 6.47 -8.11 12.89
N ASP A 108 7.39 -8.02 11.92
CA ASP A 108 8.83 -7.99 12.18
C ASP A 108 9.23 -6.83 13.11
N ALA A 109 8.69 -5.63 12.88
CA ALA A 109 8.95 -4.48 13.75
C ALA A 109 8.41 -4.70 15.18
N LEU A 110 7.20 -5.27 15.31
CA LEU A 110 6.63 -5.57 16.62
C LEU A 110 7.47 -6.62 17.37
N ASP A 111 7.86 -7.70 16.70
CA ASP A 111 8.64 -8.79 17.29
C ASP A 111 10.02 -8.30 17.74
N LYS A 112 10.70 -7.51 16.90
CA LYS A 112 11.99 -6.90 17.27
C LYS A 112 11.84 -5.91 18.41
N ALA A 113 10.79 -5.10 18.41
CA ALA A 113 10.52 -4.20 19.53
C ALA A 113 10.28 -4.98 20.83
N ALA A 114 9.50 -6.06 20.78
CA ALA A 114 9.24 -6.95 21.91
C ALA A 114 10.53 -7.61 22.44
N GLY A 115 11.38 -8.09 21.54
CA GLY A 115 12.71 -8.59 21.87
C GLY A 115 13.55 -7.53 22.57
N LYS A 116 13.61 -6.32 22.00
CA LYS A 116 14.44 -5.23 22.51
C LYS A 116 14.04 -4.79 23.91
N VAL A 117 12.75 -4.64 24.18
CA VAL A 117 12.27 -4.23 25.52
C VAL A 117 12.39 -5.35 26.57
N SER A 118 12.60 -6.58 26.13
CA SER A 118 12.82 -7.74 27.00
C SER A 118 14.28 -7.93 27.40
N GLU A 119 15.22 -7.25 26.72
CA GLU A 119 16.63 -7.21 27.09
C GLU A 119 16.82 -6.53 28.45
N ARG A 120 17.86 -6.96 29.19
CA ARG A 120 18.26 -6.31 30.43
C ARG A 120 19.22 -5.16 30.13
N ASP A 121 18.93 -4.00 30.70
CA ASP A 121 19.86 -2.87 30.73
C ASP A 121 21.08 -3.18 31.64
N PRO A 122 22.10 -2.31 31.68
CA PRO A 122 23.26 -2.49 32.58
C PRO A 122 22.91 -2.56 34.08
N ASN A 123 21.72 -2.10 34.47
CA ASN A 123 21.21 -2.17 35.84
C ASN A 123 20.35 -3.43 36.08
N GLY A 124 20.25 -4.32 35.09
CA GLY A 124 19.46 -5.55 35.15
C GLY A 124 17.95 -5.35 34.94
N ARG A 125 17.48 -4.14 34.62
CA ARG A 125 16.06 -3.82 34.41
C ARG A 125 15.67 -4.13 32.97
N ARG A 126 14.44 -4.60 32.75
CA ARG A 126 13.87 -4.71 31.40
C ARG A 126 12.82 -3.64 31.23
N LEU A 127 12.75 -3.03 30.05
CA LEU A 127 11.73 -2.02 29.75
C LEU A 127 10.32 -2.62 29.80
N ILE A 128 10.18 -3.90 29.44
CA ILE A 128 8.89 -4.61 29.50
C ILE A 128 8.33 -4.76 30.92
N ASP A 129 9.15 -4.60 31.97
CA ASP A 129 8.68 -4.63 33.36
C ASP A 129 7.95 -3.33 33.76
N ASP A 130 8.04 -2.26 32.95
CA ASP A 130 7.21 -1.06 33.09
C ASP A 130 5.79 -1.32 32.56
N ALA A 131 4.78 -1.07 33.39
CA ALA A 131 3.39 -1.34 33.06
C ALA A 131 2.89 -0.57 31.83
N ALA A 132 3.39 0.65 31.59
CA ALA A 132 3.01 1.44 30.42
C ALA A 132 3.62 0.85 29.15
N VAL A 133 4.87 0.37 29.19
CA VAL A 133 5.52 -0.32 28.06
C VAL A 133 4.80 -1.63 27.75
N ALA A 134 4.57 -2.48 28.75
CA ALA A 134 3.86 -3.75 28.59
C ALA A 134 2.45 -3.55 28.00
N TYR A 135 1.71 -2.55 28.50
CA TYR A 135 0.39 -2.24 27.99
C TYR A 135 0.41 -1.75 26.54
N ARG A 136 1.29 -0.80 26.19
CA ARG A 136 1.35 -0.26 24.82
C ARG A 136 1.78 -1.33 23.82
N LEU A 137 2.79 -2.13 24.16
CA LEU A 137 3.24 -3.23 23.31
C LEU A 137 2.15 -4.30 23.14
N GLY A 138 1.51 -4.72 24.24
CA GLY A 138 0.41 -5.68 24.20
C GLY A 138 -0.79 -5.17 23.41
N ARG A 139 -1.11 -3.87 23.50
CA ARG A 139 -2.14 -3.23 22.69
C ARG A 139 -1.77 -3.21 21.21
N SER A 140 -0.53 -2.90 20.86
CA SER A 140 -0.04 -2.94 19.48
C SER A 140 -0.13 -4.35 18.89
N ALA A 141 0.27 -5.36 19.66
CA ALA A 141 0.13 -6.77 19.29
C ALA A 141 -1.34 -7.15 19.07
N ALA A 142 -2.23 -6.84 20.02
CA ALA A 142 -3.65 -7.15 19.89
C ALA A 142 -4.32 -6.47 18.69
N ARG A 143 -3.95 -5.22 18.38
CA ARG A 143 -4.44 -4.51 17.18
C ARG A 143 -3.94 -5.16 15.90
N MET A 144 -2.68 -5.56 15.86
CA MET A 144 -2.10 -6.27 14.71
C MET A 144 -2.84 -7.59 14.46
N GLU A 145 -3.02 -8.42 15.48
CA GLU A 145 -3.75 -9.68 15.38
C GLU A 145 -5.20 -9.49 14.90
N ALA A 146 -5.89 -8.48 15.43
CA ALA A 146 -7.23 -8.14 14.99
C ALA A 146 -7.27 -7.71 13.51
N ALA A 147 -6.27 -6.94 13.06
CA ALA A 147 -6.17 -6.51 11.67
C ALA A 147 -5.84 -7.67 10.72
N LEU A 148 -4.95 -8.58 11.12
CA LEU A 148 -4.61 -9.80 10.38
C LEU A 148 -5.81 -10.74 10.25
N SER A 149 -6.71 -10.73 11.22
CA SER A 149 -7.92 -11.56 11.24
C SER A 149 -9.09 -10.96 10.44
N ALA A 150 -8.99 -9.71 9.98
CA ALA A 150 -10.05 -9.06 9.23
C ALA A 150 -10.06 -9.52 7.75
N PRO A 151 -11.20 -10.00 7.22
CA PRO A 151 -11.24 -10.62 5.90
C PRO A 151 -11.25 -9.59 4.77
N SER A 152 -10.75 -10.00 3.59
CA SER A 152 -10.96 -9.31 2.32
C SER A 152 -10.72 -7.78 2.40
N ILE A 153 -11.70 -6.98 1.99
CA ILE A 153 -11.65 -5.53 1.87
C ILE A 153 -11.52 -4.83 3.23
N PHE A 154 -12.00 -5.46 4.32
CA PHE A 154 -11.88 -4.96 5.68
C PHE A 154 -10.44 -5.08 6.18
N GLY A 155 -9.81 -6.23 5.90
CA GLY A 155 -8.43 -6.51 6.28
C GLY A 155 -7.47 -5.46 5.76
N ARG A 156 -7.61 -5.04 4.50
CA ARG A 156 -6.80 -3.96 3.93
C ARG A 156 -6.90 -2.67 4.74
N VAL A 157 -8.12 -2.21 5.05
CA VAL A 157 -8.32 -0.97 5.83
C VAL A 157 -7.76 -1.14 7.23
N ALA A 158 -8.00 -2.28 7.87
CA ALA A 158 -7.54 -2.59 9.20
C ALA A 158 -6.00 -2.62 9.28
N LEU A 159 -5.33 -3.30 8.34
CA LEU A 159 -3.87 -3.39 8.26
C LEU A 159 -3.23 -2.03 8.06
N ALA A 160 -3.70 -1.26 7.07
CA ALA A 160 -3.16 0.05 6.75
C ALA A 160 -3.35 1.07 7.88
N GLN A 161 -4.48 0.99 8.59
CA GLN A 161 -4.74 1.85 9.74
C GLN A 161 -3.90 1.40 10.93
N THR A 162 -3.86 0.10 11.23
CA THR A 162 -3.09 -0.46 12.34
C THR A 162 -1.61 -0.16 12.19
N MET A 163 -1.05 -0.30 10.99
CA MET A 163 0.35 0.03 10.72
C MET A 163 0.64 1.50 11.06
N ARG A 164 -0.25 2.43 10.69
CA ARG A 164 -0.13 3.86 11.04
C ARG A 164 -0.30 4.13 12.53
N ASP A 165 -1.15 3.35 13.20
CA ASP A 165 -1.47 3.57 14.61
C ASP A 165 -0.38 3.00 15.53
N ILE A 166 0.22 1.86 15.18
CA ILE A 166 1.19 1.19 16.04
C ILE A 166 2.63 1.64 15.78
N SER A 167 2.98 2.05 14.56
CA SER A 167 4.38 2.41 14.26
C SER A 167 4.92 3.55 15.12
N PRO A 168 4.17 4.65 15.42
CA PRO A 168 4.66 5.68 16.33
C PRO A 168 4.73 5.16 17.78
N ASP A 169 3.79 4.29 18.17
CA ASP A 169 3.81 3.65 19.51
C ASP A 169 5.07 2.80 19.69
N LEU A 170 5.50 2.04 18.67
CA LEU A 170 6.73 1.26 18.70
C LEU A 170 7.97 2.15 18.78
N MET A 171 8.02 3.23 17.99
CA MET A 171 9.12 4.19 18.05
C MET A 171 9.25 4.85 19.43
N ASP A 172 8.13 5.28 20.02
CA ASP A 172 8.12 5.87 21.35
C ASP A 172 8.60 4.89 22.43
N ILE A 173 8.20 3.61 22.36
CA ILE A 173 8.63 2.56 23.30
C ILE A 173 10.14 2.35 23.22
N LEU A 174 10.69 2.35 22.00
CA LEU A 174 12.12 2.16 21.72
C LEU A 174 12.95 3.43 21.95
N GLY A 175 12.30 4.56 22.19
CA GLY A 175 12.94 5.84 22.49
C GLY A 175 13.68 6.43 21.29
N THR A 176 14.65 7.31 21.55
CA THR A 176 15.33 8.10 20.51
C THR A 176 16.11 7.26 19.50
N ALA A 177 16.61 6.09 19.90
CA ALA A 177 17.31 5.17 19.01
C ALA A 177 16.41 4.57 17.91
N SER A 178 15.08 4.67 18.07
CA SER A 178 14.12 4.26 17.03
C SER A 178 14.07 5.21 15.83
N ALA A 179 14.61 6.42 15.93
CA ALA A 179 14.66 7.36 14.81
C ALA A 179 15.83 7.05 13.84
N LEU A 180 16.67 6.07 14.16
CA LEU A 180 17.78 5.66 13.32
C LEU A 180 17.29 4.68 12.26
N PRO A 181 17.55 4.94 10.96
CA PRO A 181 17.08 4.09 9.89
C PRO A 181 17.86 2.78 9.80
N ILE A 182 17.29 1.82 9.06
CA ILE A 182 17.91 0.51 8.78
C ILE A 182 19.37 0.66 8.33
N GLY A 183 20.25 -0.15 8.92
CA GLY A 183 21.68 -0.19 8.60
C GLY A 183 22.51 0.88 9.32
N THR A 184 21.90 1.67 10.20
CA THR A 184 22.61 2.63 11.06
C THR A 184 23.05 1.95 12.35
N ASP A 185 24.31 2.13 12.72
CA ASP A 185 24.83 1.63 14.00
C ASP A 185 24.06 2.24 15.18
N GLY A 186 23.69 1.41 16.15
CA GLY A 186 22.91 1.81 17.32
C GLY A 186 21.40 1.94 17.11
N ALA A 187 20.84 1.57 15.95
CA ALA A 187 19.39 1.49 15.77
C ALA A 187 18.75 0.49 16.76
N ALA A 188 17.61 0.86 17.35
CA ALA A 188 17.04 0.12 18.48
C ALA A 188 16.61 -1.32 18.12
N ASP A 189 16.02 -1.49 16.93
CA ASP A 189 15.39 -2.71 16.43
C ASP A 189 15.80 -2.97 14.97
N ASP A 190 17.08 -2.72 14.66
CA ASP A 190 17.64 -2.67 13.31
C ASP A 190 16.94 -1.66 12.38
N GLY A 191 16.20 -0.69 12.95
CA GLY A 191 15.47 0.35 12.22
C GLY A 191 14.11 -0.11 11.68
N ALA A 192 13.57 -1.22 12.18
CA ALA A 192 12.31 -1.78 11.69
C ALA A 192 11.10 -0.89 11.99
N ALA A 193 10.95 -0.39 13.22
CA ALA A 193 9.88 0.52 13.61
C ALA A 193 9.93 1.84 12.82
N GLU A 194 11.14 2.37 12.60
CA GLU A 194 11.40 3.55 11.78
C GLU A 194 10.94 3.34 10.33
N TYR A 195 11.31 2.21 9.74
CA TYR A 195 10.91 1.86 8.37
C TYR A 195 9.39 1.73 8.25
N VAL A 196 8.74 0.99 9.16
CA VAL A 196 7.29 0.84 9.16
C VAL A 196 6.60 2.19 9.32
N PHE A 197 7.14 3.10 10.14
CA PHE A 197 6.62 4.46 10.30
C PHE A 197 6.65 5.26 8.98
N ARG A 198 7.76 5.22 8.24
CA ARG A 198 7.85 5.88 6.92
C ARG A 198 7.00 5.18 5.85
N PHE A 199 6.79 3.88 5.97
CA PHE A 199 6.05 3.06 5.01
C PHE A 199 4.52 3.15 5.18
N ALA A 200 4.04 3.30 6.41
CA ALA A 200 2.62 3.28 6.76
C ALA A 200 1.75 4.29 5.97
N PRO A 201 2.21 5.54 5.70
CA PRO A 201 1.46 6.48 4.87
C PRO A 201 1.24 5.98 3.44
N LEU A 202 2.23 5.30 2.83
CA LEU A 202 2.13 4.78 1.48
C LEU A 202 1.03 3.72 1.41
N VAL A 203 1.03 2.79 2.36
CA VAL A 203 0.05 1.69 2.47
C VAL A 203 -1.40 2.20 2.48
N GLY A 204 -1.63 3.39 3.04
CA GLY A 204 -2.94 4.03 3.06
C GLY A 204 -3.43 4.57 1.71
N ILE A 205 -2.55 4.66 0.70
CA ILE A 205 -2.79 5.39 -0.55
C ILE A 205 -2.68 4.48 -1.78
N TYR A 206 -1.59 3.73 -1.92
CA TYR A 206 -1.30 3.00 -3.17
C TYR A 206 -2.20 1.78 -3.32
N GLY A 207 -2.57 1.44 -4.57
CA GLY A 207 -3.54 0.36 -4.82
C GLY A 207 -4.96 0.68 -4.32
N GLY A 208 -5.29 1.98 -4.18
CA GLY A 208 -6.58 2.51 -3.73
C GLY A 208 -6.54 3.06 -2.30
N THR A 209 -6.99 4.29 -2.12
CA THR A 209 -6.91 4.96 -0.81
C THR A 209 -7.89 4.36 0.19
N LEU A 210 -7.61 4.51 1.49
CA LEU A 210 -8.53 4.03 2.52
C LEU A 210 -9.93 4.63 2.41
N GLU A 211 -10.07 5.86 1.94
CA GLU A 211 -11.35 6.52 1.75
C GLU A 211 -12.14 5.83 0.63
N VAL A 212 -11.48 5.47 -0.47
CA VAL A 212 -12.11 4.69 -1.56
C VAL A 212 -12.57 3.33 -1.04
N PHE A 213 -11.73 2.64 -0.27
CA PHE A 213 -12.06 1.34 0.32
C PHE A 213 -13.21 1.41 1.34
N ARG A 214 -13.23 2.44 2.19
CA ARG A 214 -14.36 2.71 3.09
C ARG A 214 -15.66 2.98 2.32
N ASN A 215 -15.58 3.71 1.21
CA ASN A 215 -16.73 3.94 0.33
C ASN A 215 -17.19 2.65 -0.36
N MET A 216 -16.27 1.76 -0.75
CA MET A 216 -16.61 0.44 -1.31
C MET A 216 -17.29 -0.45 -0.26
N ILE A 217 -16.78 -0.49 0.97
CA ILE A 217 -17.42 -1.21 2.09
C ILE A 217 -18.84 -0.68 2.33
N ALA A 218 -18.99 0.64 2.41
CA ALA A 218 -20.29 1.28 2.61
C ALA A 218 -21.29 0.94 1.49
N GLN A 219 -20.86 0.98 0.23
CA GLN A 219 -21.72 0.72 -0.92
C GLN A 219 -22.07 -0.77 -1.08
N TYR A 220 -21.04 -1.61 -1.12
CA TYR A 220 -21.16 -2.99 -1.58
C TYR A 220 -21.41 -3.98 -0.45
N VAL A 221 -20.97 -3.66 0.78
CA VAL A 221 -21.16 -4.55 1.93
C VAL A 221 -22.29 -4.07 2.84
N LEU A 222 -22.35 -2.76 3.11
CA LEU A 222 -23.36 -2.18 4.02
C LEU A 222 -24.62 -1.67 3.30
N GLY A 223 -24.61 -1.57 1.97
CA GLY A 223 -25.78 -1.11 1.19
C GLY A 223 -26.13 0.37 1.36
N LEU A 224 -25.21 1.21 1.82
CA LEU A 224 -25.45 2.63 2.16
C LEU A 224 -25.54 3.57 0.94
N GLY A 225 -25.43 3.04 -0.27
CA GLY A 225 -25.48 3.83 -1.51
C GLY A 225 -24.20 4.63 -1.78
N LYS A 226 -24.21 5.41 -2.87
CA LYS A 226 -23.02 6.15 -3.31
C LYS A 226 -22.70 7.33 -2.37
N PRO A 227 -21.42 7.69 -2.19
CA PRO A 227 -21.05 8.83 -1.37
C PRO A 227 -21.60 10.12 -2.00
N ALA A 228 -22.27 10.93 -1.18
CA ALA A 228 -22.70 12.26 -1.57
C ALA A 228 -21.56 13.25 -1.28
N TYR A 229 -20.68 13.48 -2.25
CA TYR A 229 -19.66 14.52 -2.13
C TYR A 229 -20.29 15.90 -2.33
N ALA A 230 -19.81 16.90 -1.59
CA ALA A 230 -20.20 18.28 -1.82
C ALA A 230 -19.89 18.66 -3.28
N PRO A 231 -20.78 19.40 -3.98
CA PRO A 231 -20.49 19.86 -5.33
C PRO A 231 -19.24 20.73 -5.33
N VAL A 232 -18.40 20.56 -6.36
CA VAL A 232 -17.21 21.41 -6.54
C VAL A 232 -17.69 22.84 -6.69
N ALA A 233 -17.23 23.73 -5.81
CA ALA A 233 -17.53 25.16 -5.91
C ALA A 233 -17.16 25.63 -7.32
N GLN A 234 -18.12 26.21 -8.04
CA GLN A 234 -17.83 26.82 -9.33
C GLN A 234 -16.78 27.90 -9.09
N LYS A 235 -15.64 27.81 -9.78
CA LYS A 235 -14.66 28.89 -9.77
C LYS A 235 -15.38 30.14 -10.25
N ALA A 236 -15.41 31.18 -9.41
CA ALA A 236 -15.78 32.51 -9.85
C ALA A 236 -14.84 32.87 -11.01
N SER A 237 -15.44 33.11 -12.18
CA SER A 237 -14.78 33.58 -13.40
C SER A 237 -14.17 34.96 -13.21
#